data_AF-A0A958JLN8-F1
#
_entry.id   AF-A0A958JLN8-F1
#
_cell.length_a   1.000
_cell.length_b   1.000
_cell.length_c   1.000
_cell.angle_alpha   90.00
_cell.angle_beta   90.00
_cell.angle_gamma   90.00
#
_symmetry.space_group_name_H-M   'P 1'
#
loop_
_entity.id
_entity.type
_entity.pdbx_description
1 polymer ?
#
loop_
_entity_poly.entity_id
_entity_poly.type
_entity_poly.pdbx_seq_one_letter_code
_entity_poly.pdbx_strand_id
1 'polypeptide(L)' 'MSKLVVLNARIPVGLKKAMNRYCDEKGLKVQAFIENLIQERLEDELDQRIIEKRLTESTVPLAQVIKELGLDRKK' A
#
# COMPACT_ATOMS: atom_id res chain seq x y z
N MET A 1 -6.66 -7.49 -20.39
CA MET A 1 -6.58 -6.03 -20.24
C MET A 1 -7.65 -5.59 -19.27
N SER A 2 -7.29 -4.83 -18.23
CA SER A 2 -8.24 -4.23 -17.30
C SER A 2 -9.08 -3.16 -18.01
N LYS A 3 -10.39 -3.09 -17.70
CA LYS A 3 -11.26 -2.01 -18.20
C LYS A 3 -10.87 -0.70 -17.49
N LEU A 4 -10.60 0.34 -18.27
CA LEU A 4 -10.33 1.68 -17.75
C LEU A 4 -11.64 2.45 -17.53
N VAL A 5 -11.68 3.23 -16.45
CA VAL A 5 -12.80 4.12 -16.09
C VAL A 5 -12.27 5.52 -15.80
N VAL A 6 -13.10 6.54 -16.00
CA VAL A 6 -12.73 7.94 -15.76
C VAL A 6 -13.04 8.32 -14.32
N LEU A 7 -12.03 8.86 -13.62
CA LEU A 7 -12.20 9.50 -12.31
C LEU A 7 -12.41 11.00 -12.48
N ASN A 8 -13.54 11.51 -11.99
CA ASN A 8 -13.84 12.94 -11.95
C ASN A 8 -13.92 13.42 -10.50
N ALA A 9 -13.16 14.47 -10.17
CA ALA A 9 -13.16 15.08 -8.85
C ALA A 9 -13.10 16.60 -8.94
N ARG A 10 -13.81 17.28 -8.04
CA ARG A 10 -13.67 18.74 -7.84
C ARG A 10 -12.56 18.96 -6.82
N ILE A 11 -11.55 19.75 -7.20
CA ILE A 11 -10.43 20.08 -6.32
C ILE A 11 -10.20 21.59 -6.28
N PRO A 12 -9.59 22.13 -5.21
CA PRO A 12 -9.20 23.53 -5.15
C PRO A 12 -8.28 23.92 -6.31
N VAL A 13 -8.46 25.12 -6.84
CA VAL A 13 -7.63 25.64 -7.94
C VAL A 13 -6.15 25.68 -7.56
N GLY A 14 -5.84 26.04 -6.31
CA GLY A 14 -4.47 26.03 -5.79
C GLY A 14 -3.82 24.65 -5.83
N LEU A 15 -4.58 23.60 -5.49
CA LEU A 15 -4.09 22.23 -5.53
C LEU A 15 -3.79 21.78 -6.97
N LYS A 16 -4.69 22.08 -7.92
CA LYS A 16 -4.44 21.81 -9.35
C LYS A 16 -3.16 22.48 -9.84
N LYS A 17 -2.95 23.76 -9.49
CA LYS A 17 -1.75 24.51 -9.88
C LYS A 17 -0.47 23.91 -9.30
N ALA A 18 -0.48 23.59 -8.01
CA ALA A 18 0.67 22.97 -7.33
C ALA A 18 1.02 21.62 -7.94
N MET A 19 0.01 20.78 -8.18
CA MET A 19 0.17 19.47 -8.82
C MET A 19 0.74 19.57 -10.23
N ASN A 20 0.21 20.46 -11.06
CA ASN A 20 0.72 20.66 -12.42
C ASN A 20 2.19 21.08 -12.39
N ARG A 21 2.52 22.10 -11.58
CA ARG A 21 3.91 22.58 -11.46
C ARG A 21 4.86 21.48 -11.01
N TYR A 22 4.48 20.71 -9.99
CA TYR A 22 5.27 19.59 -9.50
C TYR A 22 5.49 18.54 -10.60
N CYS A 23 4.44 18.19 -11.34
CA CYS A 23 4.54 17.22 -12.44
C CYS A 23 5.44 17.74 -13.56
N ASP A 24 5.33 19.01 -13.93
CA ASP A 24 6.16 19.64 -14.96
C ASP A 24 7.64 19.64 -14.56
N GLU A 25 7.96 20.03 -13.32
CA GLU A 25 9.33 20.03 -12.78
C GLU A 25 9.96 18.63 -12.72
N LYS A 26 9.13 17.58 -12.63
CA LYS A 26 9.56 16.18 -12.55
C LYS A 26 9.43 15.40 -13.85
N GLY A 27 8.93 16.02 -14.93
CA GLY A 27 8.67 15.34 -16.20
C GLY A 27 7.59 14.25 -16.11
N LEU A 28 6.63 14.41 -15.19
CA LEU A 28 5.56 13.45 -14.93
C LEU A 28 4.26 13.84 -15.63
N LYS A 29 3.47 12.84 -16.05
CA LYS A 29 2.09 13.07 -16.47
C LYS A 29 1.19 13.13 -15.23
N VAL A 30 0.39 14.18 -15.12
CA VAL A 30 -0.56 14.38 -14.01
C VAL A 30 -1.45 13.16 -13.77
N GLN A 31 -1.93 12.52 -14.84
CA GLN A 31 -2.77 11.31 -14.72
C GLN A 31 -2.02 10.16 -14.04
N ALA A 32 -0.79 9.86 -14.49
CA ALA A 32 0.03 8.80 -13.91
C ALA A 32 0.43 9.13 -12.46
N PHE A 33 0.70 10.40 -12.17
CA PHE A 33 0.96 10.86 -10.81
C PHE A 33 -0.23 10.60 -9.88
N ILE A 34 -1.45 10.95 -10.30
CA ILE A 34 -2.67 10.71 -9.51
C ILE A 34 -2.93 9.21 -9.35
N GLU A 35 -2.78 8.42 -10.42
CA GLU A 35 -2.98 6.97 -10.39
C GLU A 35 -2.04 6.31 -9.37
N ASN A 36 -0.74 6.62 -9.45
CA ASN A 36 0.25 6.10 -8.51
C ASN A 36 -0.05 6.53 -7.07
N LEU A 37 -0.38 7.80 -6.85
CA LEU A 37 -0.65 8.32 -5.50
C LEU A 37 -1.88 7.67 -4.88
N ILE A 38 -2.92 7.39 -5.68
CA ILE A 38 -4.10 6.65 -5.22
C ILE A 38 -3.73 5.20 -4.90
N GLN A 39 -2.96 4.54 -5.78
CA GLN A 39 -2.53 3.16 -5.59
C GLN A 39 -1.68 3.01 -4.32
N GLU A 40 -0.62 3.81 -4.19
CA GLU A 40 0.27 3.81 -3.02
C GLU A 40 -0.53 4.00 -1.73
N ARG A 41 -1.45 4.97 -1.71
CA ARG A 41 -2.27 5.22 -0.52
C ARG A 41 -3.18 4.05 -0.17
N LEU A 42 -3.71 3.33 -1.15
CA LEU A 42 -4.54 2.13 -0.92
C LEU A 42 -3.71 0.95 -0.42
N GLU A 43 -2.49 0.80 -0.94
CA GLU A 43 -1.52 -0.21 -0.50
C GLU A 43 -1.11 0.05 0.97
N ASP A 44 -0.78 1.29 1.33
CA ASP A 44 -0.44 1.67 2.70
C ASP A 44 -1.57 1.37 3.69
N GLU A 45 -2.83 1.65 3.32
CA GLU A 45 -3.99 1.35 4.16
C GLU A 45 -4.22 -0.15 4.34
N LEU A 46 -3.89 -0.96 3.33
CA LEU A 46 -3.93 -2.41 3.45
C LEU A 46 -2.84 -2.92 4.39
N ASP A 47 -1.62 -2.41 4.24
CA ASP A 47 -0.49 -2.78 5.08
C ASP A 47 -0.74 -2.43 6.56
N GLN A 48 -1.28 -1.24 6.83
CA GLN A 48 -1.67 -0.85 8.18
C GLN A 48 -2.68 -1.84 8.79
N ARG A 49 -3.71 -2.24 8.03
CA ARG A 49 -4.70 -3.23 8.50
C ARG A 49 -4.08 -4.60 8.76
N ILE A 50 -3.09 -5.01 7.96
CA ILE A 50 -2.37 -6.28 8.16
C ILE A 50 -1.56 -6.23 9.45
N ILE A 51 -0.86 -5.12 9.70
CA ILE A 51 -0.11 -4.90 10.94
C ILE A 51 -1.04 -4.95 12.15
N GLU A 52 -2.17 -4.23 12.11
CA GLU A 52 -3.17 -4.21 13.18
C GLU A 52 -3.70 -5.62 13.48
N LYS A 53 -4.02 -6.40 12.44
CA LYS A 53 -4.42 -7.81 12.61
C LYS A 53 -3.33 -8.63 13.30
N ARG A 54 -2.08 -8.55 12.82
CA ARG A 54 -0.94 -9.28 13.40
C ARG A 54 -0.68 -8.91 14.86
N LEU A 55 -0.91 -7.66 15.25
CA LEU A 55 -0.79 -7.23 16.66
C LEU A 55 -1.84 -7.88 17.57
N THR A 56 -3.03 -8.19 17.03
CA THR A 56 -4.11 -8.85 17.77
C THR A 56 -4.06 -10.38 17.71
N GLU A 57 -3.18 -10.95 16.88
CA GLU A 57 -3.02 -12.40 16.78
C GLU A 57 -2.30 -12.95 18.02
N SER A 58 -2.76 -14.11 18.48
CA SER A 58 -2.09 -14.81 19.58
C SER A 58 -0.71 -15.27 19.13
N THR A 59 0.34 -14.91 19.86
CA THR A 59 1.69 -15.40 19.60
C THR A 59 1.81 -16.87 19.96
N VAL A 60 2.37 -17.67 19.06
CA VAL A 60 2.68 -19.09 19.31
C VAL A 60 4.09 -19.21 19.89
N PRO A 61 4.31 -19.96 20.99
CA PRO A 61 5.64 -20.16 21.54
C PRO A 61 6.59 -20.83 20.55
N LEU A 62 7.87 -20.41 20.54
CA LEU A 62 8.90 -20.97 19.64
C LEU A 62 9.02 -22.50 19.74
N ALA A 63 8.84 -23.08 20.93
CA ALA A 63 8.87 -24.53 21.12
C ALA A 63 7.75 -25.25 20.34
N GLN A 64 6.55 -24.66 20.28
CA GLN A 64 5.44 -25.18 19.48
C GLN A 64 5.76 -25.06 17.99
N VAL A 65 6.34 -23.94 17.56
CA VAL A 65 6.79 -23.75 16.16
C VAL A 65 7.85 -24.80 15.75
N ILE A 66 8.87 -25.03 16.59
CA ILE A 66 9.91 -26.05 16.36
C ILE A 66 9.31 -27.45 16.23
N LYS A 67 8.31 -27.75 17.08
CA LYS A 67 7.59 -29.03 17.06
C LYS A 67 6.76 -29.19 15.79
N GLU A 68 6.01 -28.18 15.38
CA GLU A 68 5.19 -28.19 14.16
C GLU A 68 6.04 -28.29 12.89
N LEU A 69 7.22 -27.64 12.87
CA LEU A 69 8.18 -27.73 11.77
C LEU A 69 9.00 -29.03 11.77
N GLY A 70 8.84 -29.90 12.78
CA GLY A 70 9.54 -31.18 12.87
C GLY A 70 11.05 -31.06 13.13
N LEU A 71 11.51 -29.92 13.63
CA LEU A 71 12.94 -29.60 13.83
C LEU A 71 13.48 -30.10 15.19
N ASP A 72 12.65 -30.73 16.01
CA ASP A 72 13.01 -31.32 17.32
C ASP A 72 13.75 -32.68 17.19
N ARG A 73 13.89 -33.22 15.98
CA ARG A 73 14.60 -34.49 15.78
C ARG A 73 16.11 -34.27 15.84
N LYS A 74 16.69 -34.40 17.03
CA LYS A 74 18.14 -34.60 17.21
C LYS A 74 18.57 -35.84 16.42
N LYS A 75 19.50 -35.64 15.48
CA LYS A 75 20.34 -36.70 14.91
C LYS A 75 21.41 -37.10 15.92
#